data_AF-A0A935ICL8-F1
#
_entry.id   AF-A0A935ICL8-F1
#
_cell.length_a   1.000
_cell.length_b   1.000
_cell.length_c   1.000
_cell.angle_alpha   90.00
_cell.angle_beta   90.00
_cell.angle_gamma   90.00
#
_symmetry.space_group_name_H-M   'P 1'
#
loop_
_entity.id
_entity.type
_entity.pdbx_description
1 polymer ?
#
loop_
_entity_poly.entity_id
_entity_poly.type
_entity_poly.pdbx_seq_one_letter_code
_entity_poly.pdbx_strand_id
1 'polypeptide(L)'
;MHRHEIRFPPRHEALRTDVHALGGLVGEVLREQGGEELFTLVEHDRTAAIARREGDPEAVLDLTVRVQERAPAVARDLSRAFSMWFQAVNLAEKVHRIRRRREYFLQDSERPQPGGIPDALAALKSEGASLADIMQLLAELRIEPVFNAHPTESARRTILRKQQRIAEMLLGRLDPTLTPR
;
A
#
# COMPACT_ATOMS: atom_id res chain seq x y z
N MET A 1 -17.31 -12.77 3.06
CA MET A 1 -17.45 -11.88 1.89
C MET A 1 -16.51 -12.40 0.83
N HIS A 2 -17.03 -13.02 -0.22
CA HIS A 2 -16.20 -13.79 -1.14
C HIS A 2 -15.47 -12.86 -2.12
N ARG A 3 -14.17 -13.10 -2.37
CA ARG A 3 -13.34 -12.23 -3.24
C ARG A 3 -13.87 -12.07 -4.66
N HIS A 4 -14.69 -13.00 -5.16
CA HIS A 4 -15.31 -12.93 -6.49
C HIS A 4 -16.47 -11.92 -6.58
N GLU A 5 -17.02 -11.47 -5.45
CA GLU A 5 -18.10 -10.48 -5.39
C GLU A 5 -17.57 -9.04 -5.27
N ILE A 6 -16.27 -8.87 -5.04
CA ILE A 6 -15.64 -7.56 -4.84
C ILE A 6 -15.42 -6.90 -6.20
N ARG A 7 -16.36 -6.05 -6.61
CA ARG A 7 -16.17 -5.12 -7.73
C ARG A 7 -15.32 -3.95 -7.30
N PHE A 8 -14.10 -3.88 -7.84
CA PHE A 8 -13.22 -2.75 -7.60
C PHE A 8 -13.57 -1.59 -8.56
N PRO A 9 -13.69 -0.36 -8.04
CA PRO A 9 -13.79 0.83 -8.88
C PRO A 9 -12.65 0.90 -9.92
N PRO A 10 -12.90 1.38 -11.16
CA PRO A 10 -11.88 1.49 -12.22
C PRO A 10 -10.62 2.25 -11.78
N ARG A 11 -10.80 3.26 -10.91
CA ARG A 11 -9.71 4.00 -10.26
C ARG A 11 -8.70 3.15 -9.49
N HIS A 12 -8.98 1.89 -9.17
CA HIS A 12 -8.04 0.98 -8.49
C HIS A 12 -7.35 -0.01 -9.43
N GLU A 13 -7.60 0.04 -10.74
CA GLU A 13 -6.97 -0.86 -11.71
C GLU A 13 -5.44 -0.73 -11.69
N ALA A 14 -4.92 0.50 -11.74
CA ALA A 14 -3.48 0.75 -11.65
C ALA A 14 -2.85 0.19 -10.36
N LEU A 15 -3.56 0.24 -9.23
CA LEU A 15 -3.10 -0.38 -7.97
C LEU A 15 -3.02 -1.90 -8.12
N ARG A 16 -4.04 -2.52 -8.70
CA ARG A 16 -4.05 -3.97 -8.92
C ARG A 16 -2.89 -4.38 -9.82
N THR A 17 -2.63 -3.65 -10.91
CA THR A 17 -1.50 -3.94 -11.80
C THR A 17 -0.17 -3.89 -11.05
N ASP A 18 0.06 -2.88 -10.23
CA ASP A 18 1.28 -2.77 -9.42
C ASP A 18 1.39 -3.90 -8.39
N VAL A 19 0.30 -4.25 -7.71
CA VAL A 19 0.27 -5.35 -6.73
C VAL A 19 0.57 -6.70 -7.40
N HIS A 20 0.02 -6.96 -8.58
CA HIS A 20 0.30 -8.20 -9.32
C HIS A 20 1.75 -8.23 -9.81
N ALA A 21 2.25 -7.13 -10.37
CA ALA A 21 3.62 -7.05 -10.86
C ALA A 21 4.64 -7.24 -9.72
N LEU A 22 4.46 -6.54 -8.60
CA LEU A 22 5.32 -6.71 -7.44
C LEU A 22 5.15 -8.09 -6.79
N GLY A 23 3.94 -8.64 -6.75
CA GLY A 23 3.68 -10.00 -6.26
C GLY A 23 4.41 -11.05 -7.09
N GLY A 24 4.44 -10.90 -8.42
CA GLY A 24 5.23 -11.75 -9.32
C GLY A 24 6.72 -11.70 -9.00
N LEU A 25 7.30 -10.50 -8.89
CA LEU A 25 8.71 -10.31 -8.53
C LEU A 25 9.05 -10.88 -7.15
N VAL A 26 8.15 -10.73 -6.17
CA VAL A 26 8.32 -11.36 -4.85
C VAL A 26 8.36 -12.88 -4.98
N GLY A 27 7.48 -13.46 -5.80
CA GLY A 27 7.47 -14.90 -6.07
C GLY A 27 8.74 -15.40 -6.77
N GLU A 28 9.28 -14.65 -7.71
CA GLU A 28 10.58 -14.94 -8.36
C GLU A 28 11.71 -14.95 -7.33
N VAL A 29 11.80 -13.92 -6.49
CA VAL A 29 12.82 -13.84 -5.42
C VAL A 29 12.70 -15.00 -4.42
N LEU A 30 11.47 -15.41 -4.07
CA LEU A 30 11.26 -16.56 -3.18
C LEU A 30 11.79 -17.86 -3.79
N ARG A 31 11.55 -18.10 -5.09
CA ARG A 31 12.09 -19.26 -5.78
C ARG A 31 13.61 -19.22 -5.89
N GLU A 32 14.17 -18.06 -6.23
CA GLU A 32 15.62 -17.89 -6.36
C GLU A 32 16.36 -18.09 -5.03
N GLN A 33 15.82 -17.58 -3.92
CA GLN A 33 16.53 -17.54 -2.64
C GLN A 33 16.16 -18.72 -1.71
N GLY A 34 14.94 -19.25 -1.81
CA GLY A 34 14.42 -20.29 -0.94
C GLY A 34 13.93 -21.55 -1.66
N GLY A 35 14.05 -21.60 -3.00
CA GLY A 35 13.61 -22.72 -3.81
C GLY A 35 12.10 -22.81 -3.99
N GLU A 36 11.68 -23.79 -4.79
CA GLU A 36 10.26 -24.02 -5.09
C GLU A 36 9.47 -24.48 -3.85
N GLU A 37 10.12 -25.15 -2.91
CA GLU A 37 9.51 -25.61 -1.67
C GLU A 37 9.04 -24.44 -0.80
N LEU A 38 9.88 -23.42 -0.60
CA LEU A 38 9.49 -22.22 0.15
C LEU A 38 8.35 -21.47 -0.55
N PHE A 39 8.44 -21.31 -1.87
CA PHE A 39 7.39 -20.63 -2.65
C PHE A 39 6.04 -21.36 -2.50
N THR A 40 6.04 -22.69 -2.66
CA THR A 40 4.84 -23.52 -2.52
C THR A 40 4.24 -23.41 -1.12
N LEU A 41 5.09 -23.44 -0.09
CA LEU A 41 4.66 -23.31 1.29
C LEU A 41 4.00 -21.96 1.57
N VAL A 42 4.60 -20.87 1.09
CA VAL A 42 4.04 -19.51 1.19
C VAL A 42 2.68 -19.43 0.50
N GLU A 43 2.56 -19.95 -0.72
CA GLU A 43 1.30 -19.90 -1.49
C GLU A 43 0.19 -20.73 -0.87
N HIS A 44 0.50 -21.90 -0.31
CA HIS A 44 -0.45 -22.71 0.44
C HIS A 44 -0.96 -21.97 1.68
N ASP A 45 -0.06 -21.45 2.52
CA ASP A 45 -0.45 -20.70 3.72
C ASP A 45 -1.25 -19.45 3.36
N ARG A 46 -0.85 -18.73 2.30
CA ARG A 46 -1.57 -17.55 1.80
C ARG A 46 -3.00 -17.91 1.39
N THR A 47 -3.17 -19.02 0.68
CA THR A 47 -4.48 -19.47 0.18
C THR A 47 -5.38 -19.95 1.32
N ALA A 48 -4.84 -20.74 2.25
CA ALA A 48 -5.56 -21.18 3.46
C ALA A 48 -5.98 -19.99 4.33
N ALA A 49 -5.11 -18.99 4.51
CA ALA A 49 -5.45 -17.77 5.24
C ALA A 49 -6.57 -16.95 4.58
N ILE A 50 -6.60 -16.90 3.24
CA ILE A 50 -7.69 -16.25 2.49
C ILE A 50 -9.00 -17.03 2.66
N ALA A 51 -9.00 -18.35 2.46
CA ALA A 51 -10.18 -19.19 2.61
C ALA A 51 -10.78 -19.06 4.01
N ARG A 52 -9.93 -19.11 5.06
CA ARG A 52 -10.34 -18.87 6.44
C ARG A 52 -11.01 -17.50 6.61
N ARG A 53 -10.45 -16.44 6.03
CA ARG A 53 -11.03 -15.08 6.11
C ARG A 53 -12.37 -14.98 5.37
N GLU A 54 -12.56 -15.77 4.31
CA GLU A 54 -13.81 -15.82 3.56
C GLU A 54 -14.91 -16.61 4.27
N GLY A 55 -14.58 -17.33 5.35
CA GLY A 55 -15.52 -18.06 6.18
C GLY A 55 -15.55 -19.57 5.91
N ASP A 56 -14.55 -20.12 5.21
CA ASP A 56 -14.40 -21.55 5.01
C ASP A 56 -14.09 -22.25 6.36
N PRO A 57 -14.98 -23.12 6.86
CA PRO A 57 -14.79 -23.82 8.13
C PRO A 57 -13.60 -24.78 8.10
N GLU A 58 -13.31 -25.41 6.96
CA GLU A 58 -12.21 -26.39 6.82
C GLU A 58 -10.84 -25.69 6.81
N ALA A 59 -10.79 -24.48 6.28
CA ALA A 59 -9.58 -23.67 6.21
C ALA A 59 -9.04 -23.24 7.60
N VAL A 60 -9.90 -23.18 8.62
CA VAL A 60 -9.46 -22.88 10.00
C VAL A 60 -8.59 -24.00 10.53
N LEU A 61 -9.04 -25.25 10.39
CA LEU A 61 -8.32 -26.43 10.85
C LEU A 61 -7.06 -26.64 10.03
N ASP A 62 -7.17 -26.55 8.70
CA ASP A 62 -6.04 -26.69 7.78
C ASP A 62 -4.92 -25.68 8.09
N LEU A 63 -5.25 -24.39 8.24
CA LEU A 63 -4.26 -23.37 8.59
C LEU A 63 -3.65 -23.64 9.97
N THR A 64 -4.46 -24.04 10.96
CA THR A 64 -3.98 -24.33 12.32
C THR A 64 -2.96 -25.45 12.33
N VAL A 65 -3.29 -26.59 11.71
CA VAL A 65 -2.39 -27.73 11.57
C VAL A 65 -1.13 -27.34 10.81
N ARG A 66 -1.27 -26.55 9.74
CA ARG A 66 -0.12 -26.09 8.94
C ARG A 66 0.85 -25.24 9.74
N VAL A 67 0.38 -24.34 10.60
CA VAL A 67 1.27 -23.44 11.35
C VAL A 67 1.80 -24.05 12.65
N GLN A 68 1.15 -25.08 13.17
CA GLN A 68 1.58 -25.78 14.38
C GLN A 68 2.88 -26.56 14.14
N GLU A 69 3.72 -26.60 15.16
CA GLU A 69 4.96 -27.39 15.22
C GLU A 69 5.97 -27.17 14.08
N ARG A 70 5.88 -26.04 13.36
CA ARG A 70 6.86 -25.73 12.31
C ARG A 70 8.25 -25.58 12.89
N ALA A 71 9.22 -26.17 12.19
CA ALA A 71 10.63 -25.97 12.46
C ALA A 71 10.94 -24.46 12.50
N PRO A 72 11.67 -23.96 13.51
CA PRO A 72 11.94 -22.53 13.67
C PRO A 72 12.60 -21.86 12.45
N ALA A 73 13.40 -22.60 11.69
CA ALA A 73 14.00 -22.10 10.44
C ALA A 73 12.94 -21.81 9.37
N VAL A 74 12.04 -22.76 9.13
CA VAL A 74 10.95 -22.61 8.16
C VAL A 74 10.01 -21.48 8.56
N ALA A 75 9.62 -21.41 9.84
CA ALA A 75 8.78 -20.33 10.37
C ALA A 75 9.41 -18.94 10.17
N ARG A 76 10.74 -18.83 10.33
CA ARG A 76 11.49 -17.59 10.08
C ARG A 76 11.43 -17.18 8.60
N ASP A 77 11.61 -18.13 7.69
CA ASP A 77 11.65 -17.83 6.25
C ASP A 77 10.26 -17.45 5.72
N LEU A 78 9.20 -18.06 6.22
CA LEU A 78 7.82 -17.63 5.95
C LEU A 78 7.51 -16.24 6.49
N SER A 79 7.94 -15.96 7.72
CA SER A 79 7.76 -14.64 8.32
C SER A 79 8.42 -13.56 7.45
N ARG A 80 9.62 -13.84 6.91
CA ARG A 80 10.32 -12.97 5.97
C ARG A 80 9.59 -12.85 4.64
N ALA A 81 9.11 -13.95 4.08
CA ALA A 81 8.37 -13.98 2.82
C ALA A 81 7.10 -13.13 2.90
N PHE A 82 6.27 -13.33 3.92
CA PHE A 82 5.07 -12.52 4.15
C PHE A 82 5.41 -11.06 4.45
N SER A 83 6.45 -10.79 5.25
CA SER A 83 6.90 -9.41 5.51
C SER A 83 7.30 -8.70 4.22
N MET A 84 8.02 -9.37 3.32
CA MET A 84 8.41 -8.84 2.02
C MET A 84 7.20 -8.59 1.12
N TRP A 85 6.24 -9.52 1.10
CA TRP A 85 4.98 -9.36 0.37
C TRP A 85 4.17 -8.16 0.88
N PHE A 86 3.99 -8.02 2.19
CA PHE A 86 3.27 -6.89 2.79
C PHE A 86 3.98 -5.56 2.53
N GLN A 87 5.31 -5.54 2.58
CA GLN A 87 6.09 -4.35 2.22
C GLN A 87 5.87 -3.95 0.75
N ALA A 88 5.79 -4.93 -0.16
CA ALA A 88 5.52 -4.69 -1.57
C ALA A 88 4.11 -4.14 -1.81
N VAL A 89 3.08 -4.74 -1.19
CA VAL A 89 1.69 -4.25 -1.28
C VAL A 89 1.57 -2.84 -0.71
N ASN A 90 2.13 -2.59 0.48
CA ASN A 90 2.13 -1.27 1.09
C ASN A 90 2.83 -0.22 0.20
N LEU A 91 3.86 -0.61 -0.53
CA LEU A 91 4.53 0.27 -1.49
C LEU A 91 3.64 0.60 -2.69
N ALA A 92 2.98 -0.41 -3.27
CA ALA A 92 2.03 -0.22 -4.36
C ALA A 92 0.90 0.74 -3.95
N GLU A 93 0.35 0.57 -2.76
CA GLU A 93 -0.69 1.45 -2.22
C GLU A 93 -0.21 2.89 -2.03
N LYS A 94 1.01 3.09 -1.50
CA LYS A 94 1.62 4.42 -1.35
C LYS A 94 1.79 5.10 -2.71
N VAL A 95 2.34 4.39 -3.70
CA VAL A 95 2.51 4.90 -5.07
C VAL A 95 1.14 5.25 -5.68
N HIS A 96 0.16 4.36 -5.53
CA HIS A 96 -1.18 4.60 -6.02
C HIS A 96 -1.82 5.85 -5.40
N ARG A 97 -1.67 6.06 -4.09
CA ARG A 97 -2.15 7.26 -3.40
C ARG A 97 -1.52 8.54 -3.95
N ILE A 98 -0.22 8.50 -4.27
CA ILE A 98 0.49 9.63 -4.90
C ILE A 98 -0.10 9.89 -6.30
N ARG A 99 -0.29 8.85 -7.12
CA ARG A 99 -0.86 8.98 -8.46
C ARG A 99 -2.27 9.56 -8.42
N ARG A 100 -3.14 9.03 -7.55
CA ARG A 100 -4.51 9.56 -7.35
C ARG A 100 -4.49 11.03 -6.97
N ARG A 101 -3.62 11.42 -6.03
CA ARG A 101 -3.48 12.83 -5.63
C ARG A 101 -3.09 13.72 -6.82
N ARG A 102 -2.16 13.28 -7.68
CA ARG A 102 -1.78 14.03 -8.89
C ARG A 102 -2.91 14.11 -9.91
N GLU A 103 -3.62 13.01 -10.13
CA GLU A 103 -4.78 12.97 -11.03
C GLU A 103 -5.86 13.97 -10.61
N TYR A 104 -6.16 14.07 -9.31
CA TYR A 104 -7.09 15.08 -8.77
C TYR A 104 -6.61 16.53 -8.94
N PHE A 105 -5.29 16.77 -8.98
CA PHE A 105 -4.75 18.11 -9.25
C PHE A 105 -4.74 18.46 -10.75
N LEU A 106 -4.63 17.46 -11.63
CA LEU A 106 -4.53 17.65 -13.09
C LEU A 106 -5.88 17.64 -13.79
N GLN A 107 -6.81 16.80 -13.31
CA GLN A 107 -8.21 16.94 -13.68
C GLN A 107 -8.66 18.23 -13.03
N ASP A 108 -8.88 19.25 -13.84
CA ASP A 108 -9.45 20.55 -13.43
C ASP A 108 -10.89 20.33 -12.98
N SER A 109 -11.03 19.61 -11.85
CA SER A 109 -12.30 19.24 -11.31
C SER A 109 -12.89 20.50 -10.72
N GLU A 110 -14.09 20.88 -11.18
CA GLU A 110 -14.87 22.02 -10.67
C GLU A 110 -14.99 22.04 -9.14
N ARG A 111 -14.74 20.91 -8.48
CA ARG A 111 -14.72 20.75 -7.03
C ARG A 111 -13.31 20.41 -6.53
N PRO A 112 -12.78 21.15 -5.55
CA PRO A 112 -11.49 20.83 -4.94
C PRO A 112 -11.53 19.47 -4.23
N GLN A 113 -10.35 18.84 -4.06
CA GLN A 113 -10.25 17.58 -3.35
C GLN A 113 -10.77 17.75 -1.90
N PRO A 114 -11.73 16.93 -1.44
CA PRO A 114 -12.24 17.00 -0.08
C PRO A 114 -11.13 16.91 0.98
N GLY A 115 -11.13 17.83 1.93
CA GLY A 115 -10.11 17.94 2.98
C GLY A 115 -8.74 18.46 2.49
N GLY A 116 -8.65 18.93 1.23
CA GLY A 116 -7.49 19.64 0.71
C GLY A 116 -7.51 21.13 1.09
N ILE A 117 -6.37 21.82 0.89
CA ILE A 117 -6.27 23.27 1.17
C ILE A 117 -7.33 24.07 0.40
N PRO A 118 -7.56 23.86 -0.92
CA PRO A 118 -8.56 24.64 -1.64
C PRO A 118 -10.00 24.40 -1.15
N ASP A 119 -10.32 23.16 -0.74
CA ASP A 119 -11.61 22.81 -0.15
C ASP A 119 -11.82 23.47 1.21
N ALA A 120 -10.80 23.46 2.07
CA ALA A 120 -10.82 24.15 3.35
C ALA A 120 -11.00 25.68 3.19
N LEU A 121 -10.31 26.29 2.22
CA LEU A 121 -10.47 27.72 1.92
C LEU A 121 -11.87 28.03 1.37
N ALA A 122 -12.42 27.17 0.52
CA ALA A 122 -13.79 27.31 0.00
C ALA A 122 -14.83 27.19 1.13
N ALA A 123 -14.65 26.24 2.05
CA ALA A 123 -15.50 26.07 3.22
C ALA A 123 -15.47 27.31 4.12
N LEU A 124 -14.29 27.81 4.49
CA LEU A 124 -14.12 29.03 5.29
C LEU A 124 -14.79 30.25 4.62
N LYS A 125 -14.63 30.39 3.30
CA LYS A 125 -15.30 31.45 2.55
C LYS A 125 -16.83 31.30 2.59
N SER A 126 -17.35 30.08 2.47
CA SER A 126 -18.79 29.82 2.52
C SER A 126 -19.39 30.06 3.91
N GLU A 127 -18.59 29.94 4.96
CA GLU A 127 -18.93 30.28 6.34
C GLU A 127 -18.79 31.78 6.64
N GLY A 128 -18.36 32.59 5.66
CA GLY A 128 -18.29 34.05 5.77
C GLY A 128 -16.94 34.61 6.18
N ALA A 129 -15.88 33.80 6.27
CA ALA A 129 -14.55 34.29 6.57
C ALA A 129 -14.03 35.22 5.46
N SER A 130 -13.56 36.42 5.85
CA SER A 130 -12.94 37.36 4.92
C SER A 130 -11.50 36.94 4.58
N LEU A 131 -10.95 37.53 3.52
CA LEU A 131 -9.53 37.32 3.18
C LEU A 131 -8.61 37.76 4.33
N ALA A 132 -8.97 38.83 5.06
CA ALA A 132 -8.20 39.31 6.19
C ALA A 132 -8.16 38.28 7.33
N ASP A 133 -9.31 37.67 7.64
CA ASP A 133 -9.41 36.64 8.68
C ASP A 133 -8.56 35.41 8.33
N ILE A 134 -8.61 34.98 7.06
CA ILE A 134 -7.81 33.85 6.57
C ILE A 134 -6.31 34.18 6.65
N MET A 135 -5.91 35.40 6.28
CA MET A 135 -4.51 35.81 6.32
C MET A 135 -3.97 35.89 7.74
N GLN A 136 -4.78 36.38 8.68
CA GLN A 136 -4.43 36.38 10.10
C GLN A 136 -4.31 34.95 10.64
N LEU A 137 -5.27 34.08 10.34
CA LEU A 137 -5.22 32.66 10.73
C LEU A 137 -3.94 31.99 10.22
N LEU A 138 -3.57 32.20 8.96
CA LEU A 138 -2.34 31.63 8.38
C LEU A 138 -1.06 32.19 9.02
N ALA A 139 -1.08 33.45 9.47
CA ALA A 139 0.06 34.05 10.16
C ALA A 139 0.25 33.46 11.58
N GLU A 140 -0.84 33.04 12.23
CA GLU A 140 -0.82 32.49 13.59
C GLU A 140 -0.72 30.96 13.62
N LEU A 141 -1.09 30.27 12.53
CA LEU A 141 -1.11 28.81 12.44
C LEU A 141 0.30 28.23 12.66
N ARG A 142 0.41 27.33 13.64
CA ARG A 142 1.63 26.56 13.90
C ARG A 142 1.34 25.08 13.85
N ILE A 143 2.10 24.37 13.01
CA ILE A 143 2.09 22.91 12.92
C ILE A 143 3.48 22.42 13.29
N GLU A 144 3.59 21.71 14.41
CA GLU A 144 4.86 21.16 14.88
C GLU A 144 4.76 19.62 14.95
N PRO A 145 5.25 18.91 13.92
CA PRO A 145 5.29 17.45 13.94
C PRO A 145 6.33 16.97 14.95
N VAL A 146 5.88 16.32 16.03
CA VAL A 146 6.76 15.67 17.00
C VAL A 146 6.95 14.21 16.59
N PHE A 147 8.16 13.87 16.15
CA PHE A 147 8.50 12.49 15.81
C PHE A 147 8.78 11.70 17.07
N ASN A 148 7.88 10.76 17.39
CA ASN A 148 8.13 9.77 18.41
C ASN A 148 8.91 8.58 17.83
N ALA A 149 9.68 7.91 18.68
CA ALA A 149 10.25 6.62 18.30
C ALA A 149 9.09 5.62 18.13
N HIS A 150 9.07 4.89 17.01
CA HIS A 150 8.14 3.78 16.86
C HIS A 150 8.67 2.58 17.67
N PRO A 151 7.91 2.04 18.64
CA PRO A 151 8.42 1.07 19.60
C PRO A 151 8.85 -0.27 18.97
N THR A 152 8.37 -0.58 17.76
CA THR A 152 8.62 -1.86 17.07
C THR A 152 9.21 -1.74 15.68
N GLU A 153 9.35 -0.53 15.13
CA GLU A 153 9.82 -0.33 13.75
C GLU A 153 10.77 0.86 13.64
N SER A 154 12.02 0.66 14.07
CA SER A 154 13.11 1.49 13.53
C SER A 154 13.36 1.04 12.08
N ALA A 155 12.62 1.63 11.14
CA ALA A 155 12.82 1.35 9.72
C ALA A 155 14.24 1.77 9.32
N ARG A 156 15.11 0.78 9.04
CA ARG A 156 16.49 1.06 8.64
C ARG A 156 16.50 1.97 7.42
N ARG A 157 17.26 3.07 7.47
CA ARG A 157 17.39 4.05 6.38
C ARG A 157 17.68 3.41 5.01
N THR A 158 18.46 2.32 4.98
CA THR A 158 18.77 1.57 3.77
C THR A 158 17.53 0.93 3.14
N ILE A 159 16.61 0.39 3.95
CA ILE A 159 15.36 -0.20 3.46
C ILE A 159 14.47 0.90 2.88
N LEU A 160 14.34 2.04 3.59
CA LEU A 160 13.57 3.18 3.11
C LEU A 160 14.09 3.69 1.74
N ARG A 161 15.41 3.76 1.55
CA ARG A 161 16.01 4.13 0.26
C ARG A 161 15.69 3.14 -0.86
N LYS A 162 15.73 1.83 -0.57
CA LYS A 162 15.35 0.80 -1.55
C LYS A 162 13.88 0.91 -1.93
N GLN A 163 13.00 1.09 -0.94
CA GLN A 163 11.57 1.29 -1.18
C GLN A 163 11.31 2.55 -2.00
N GLN A 164 12.01 3.65 -1.71
CA GLN A 164 11.93 4.89 -2.48
C GLN A 164 12.32 4.68 -3.95
N ARG A 165 13.42 3.98 -4.22
CA ARG A 165 13.84 3.66 -5.60
C ARG A 165 12.79 2.82 -6.34
N ILE A 166 12.20 1.84 -5.67
CA ILE A 166 11.11 1.04 -6.27
C ILE A 166 9.88 1.91 -6.53
N ALA A 167 9.52 2.82 -5.60
CA ALA A 167 8.42 3.77 -5.79
C ALA A 167 8.63 4.65 -7.03
N GLU A 168 9.84 5.17 -7.22
CA GLU A 168 10.22 5.99 -8.37
C GLU A 168 10.10 5.21 -9.68
N MET A 169 10.57 3.96 -9.72
CA MET A 169 10.42 3.09 -10.89
C MET A 169 8.96 2.79 -11.21
N LEU A 170 8.13 2.53 -10.19
CA LEU A 170 6.69 2.34 -10.39
C LEU A 170 6.02 3.61 -10.91
N LEU A 171 6.36 4.78 -10.36
CA LEU A 171 5.85 6.06 -10.86
C LEU A 171 6.23 6.30 -12.32
N GLY A 172 7.46 5.94 -12.72
CA GLY A 172 7.93 6.05 -14.10
C GLY A 172 7.28 5.08 -15.09
N ARG A 173 6.87 3.87 -14.66
CA ARG A 173 6.21 2.89 -15.57
C ARG A 173 4.89 3.36 -16.17
N LEU A 174 4.22 4.32 -15.54
CA LEU A 174 2.93 4.84 -15.97
C LEU A 174 3.00 6.30 -16.41
N ASP A 175 4.19 6.79 -16.78
CA ASP A 175 4.31 8.10 -17.39
C ASP A 175 3.67 8.07 -18.79
N PRO A 176 2.54 8.77 -19.02
CA PRO A 176 1.85 8.79 -20.31
C PRO A 176 2.67 9.47 -21.42
N THR A 177 3.79 10.13 -21.09
CA THR A 177 4.73 10.70 -22.05
C THR A 177 5.78 9.71 -22.55
N LEU A 178 5.90 8.55 -21.89
CA LEU A 178 6.78 7.47 -22.36
C LEU A 178 6.02 6.60 -23.36
N THR A 179 6.62 6.39 -24.53
CA THR A 179 6.08 5.49 -25.55
C THR A 179 5.85 4.09 -24.98
N PRO A 180 4.73 3.42 -25.29
CA PRO A 180 4.52 2.02 -24.89
C PRO A 180 5.70 1.17 -25.36
N ARG A 181 6.24 0.34 -24.47
CA ARG A 181 7.23 -0.69 -24.82
C ARG A 181 6.54 -1.97 -25.29
#